data_AF-A0A097EF86-F1
#
_entry.id   AF-A0A097EF86-F1
#
_cell.length_a   1.000
_cell.length_b   1.000
_cell.length_c   1.000
_cell.angle_alpha   90.00
_cell.angle_beta   90.00
_cell.angle_gamma   90.00
#
_symmetry.space_group_name_H-M   'P 1'
#
loop_
_entity.id
_entity.type
_entity.pdbx_description
1 polymer ?
#
loop_
_entity_poly.entity_id
_entity_poly.type
_entity_poly.pdbx_seq_one_letter_code
_entity_poly.pdbx_strand_id
1 'polypeptide(L)' 'MSEGSELSTIERAFQLARAGACHSVNDIRERLLREGHANVLSHISGMSIKKQLTAILVARGAGQTFANDDDDLEA' A
#
# COMPACT_ATOMS: atom_id res chain seq x y z
N MET A 1 1.13 -9.83 -24.47
CA MET A 1 2.25 -9.16 -23.76
C MET A 1 1.64 -8.17 -22.78
N SER A 2 1.31 -8.61 -21.57
CA SER A 2 0.73 -7.74 -20.52
C SER A 2 1.22 -8.19 -19.13
N GLU A 3 2.53 -8.40 -18.96
CA GLU A 3 3.11 -8.81 -17.66
C GLU A 3 3.83 -7.65 -16.94
N GLY A 4 3.78 -6.43 -17.49
CA GLY A 4 4.53 -5.28 -16.96
C GLY A 4 3.76 -4.29 -16.08
N SER A 5 2.44 -4.43 -15.91
CA SER A 5 1.63 -3.39 -15.24
C SER A 5 1.39 -3.65 -13.75
N GLU A 6 1.35 -4.93 -13.34
CA GLU A 6 0.99 -5.35 -11.98
C GLU A 6 2.17 -5.21 -11.02
N LEU A 7 3.33 -5.75 -11.40
CA LEU A 7 4.59 -5.58 -10.68
C LEU A 7 4.95 -4.10 -10.53
N SER A 8 4.83 -3.32 -11.61
CA SER A 8 5.09 -1.87 -11.59
C SER A 8 4.17 -1.12 -10.63
N THR A 9 2.92 -1.56 -10.45
CA THR A 9 1.97 -0.89 -9.53
C THR A 9 2.36 -1.13 -8.07
N ILE A 10 2.74 -2.36 -7.72
CA ILE A 10 3.20 -2.72 -6.38
C ILE A 10 4.53 -2.03 -6.08
N GLU A 11 5.50 -2.10 -6.98
CA GLU A 11 6.79 -1.43 -6.82
C GLU A 11 6.63 0.10 -6.66
N ARG A 12 5.74 0.71 -7.45
CA ARG A 12 5.45 2.14 -7.36
C ARG A 12 4.81 2.49 -6.01
N ALA A 13 3.90 1.65 -5.50
CA ALA A 13 3.33 1.82 -4.16
C ALA A 13 4.39 1.83 -3.06
N PHE A 14 5.34 0.89 -3.13
CA PHE A 14 6.44 0.80 -2.20
C PHE A 14 7.39 2.01 -2.30
N GLN A 15 7.68 2.47 -3.52
CA GLN A 15 8.43 3.71 -3.73
C GLN A 15 7.75 4.91 -3.07
N LEU A 16 6.43 5.07 -3.25
CA LEU A 16 5.68 6.20 -2.68
C LEU A 16 5.67 6.16 -1.14
N ALA A 17 5.45 4.98 -0.56
CA ALA A 17 5.52 4.78 0.89
C ALA A 17 6.90 5.13 1.45
N ARG A 18 7.96 4.72 0.76
CA ARG A 18 9.35 4.90 1.20
C ARG A 18 9.89 6.31 0.93
N ALA A 19 9.51 6.92 -0.19
CA ALA A 19 9.77 8.33 -0.48
C ALA A 19 9.07 9.24 0.53
N GLY A 20 7.91 8.78 1.04
CA GLY A 20 7.15 9.47 2.06
C GLY A 20 6.37 10.66 1.55
N ALA A 21 6.04 10.64 0.26
CA ALA A 21 5.05 11.53 -0.32
C ALA A 21 3.62 11.18 0.16
N CYS A 22 3.44 9.96 0.68
CA CYS A 22 2.16 9.42 1.11
C CYS A 22 2.24 9.01 2.59
N HIS A 23 1.23 9.38 3.37
CA HIS A 23 1.14 9.09 4.81
C HIS A 23 0.17 7.94 5.14
N SER A 24 -0.49 7.38 4.12
CA SER A 24 -1.50 6.33 4.27
C SER A 24 -1.62 5.51 2.99
N VAL A 25 -2.07 4.27 3.10
CA VAL A 25 -2.34 3.38 1.96
C VAL A 25 -3.35 4.02 0.98
N ASN A 26 -4.29 4.82 1.49
CA ASN A 26 -5.26 5.52 0.67
C ASN A 26 -4.62 6.61 -0.21
N ASP A 27 -3.64 7.34 0.32
CA ASP A 27 -2.90 8.39 -0.41
C ASP A 27 -2.06 7.77 -1.53
N ILE A 28 -1.42 6.63 -1.24
CA ILE A 28 -0.69 5.82 -2.22
C ILE A 28 -1.62 5.38 -3.36
N ARG A 29 -2.82 4.91 -3.01
CA ARG A 29 -3.84 4.48 -3.97
C ARG A 29 -4.27 5.62 -4.88
N GLU A 30 -4.56 6.79 -4.33
CA GLU A 30 -4.95 7.98 -5.12
C GLU A 30 -3.82 8.45 -6.05
N ARG A 31 -2.57 8.43 -5.58
CA ARG A 31 -1.40 8.75 -6.41
C ARG A 31 -1.29 7.83 -7.61
N LEU A 32 -1.37 6.52 -7.37
CA LEU A 32 -1.28 5.49 -8.40
C LEU A 32 -2.44 5.58 -9.39
N LEU A 33 -3.65 5.86 -8.89
CA LEU A 33 -4.80 6.08 -9.76
C LEU A 33 -4.62 7.31 -10.66
N ARG A 34 -4.05 8.42 -10.13
CA ARG A 34 -3.72 9.62 -10.93
C ARG A 34 -2.61 9.37 -11.94
N GLU A 35 -1.68 8.46 -11.66
CA GLU A 35 -0.66 7.99 -12.60
C GLU A 35 -1.22 7.04 -13.68
N GLY A 36 -2.48 6.59 -13.56
CA GLY A 36 -3.14 5.71 -14.52
C GLY A 36 -3.13 4.22 -14.15
N HIS A 37 -2.70 3.88 -12.94
CA HIS A 37 -2.72 2.49 -12.44
C HIS A 37 -4.13 2.10 -11.96
N ALA A 38 -5.04 1.78 -12.89
CA ALA A 38 -6.41 1.37 -12.56
C ALA A 38 -6.47 0.07 -11.73
N ASN A 39 -5.49 -0.83 -11.90
CA ASN A 39 -5.47 -2.13 -11.22
C ASN A 39 -4.88 -2.07 -9.80
N VAL A 40 -4.53 -0.88 -9.30
CA VAL A 40 -3.97 -0.67 -7.97
C VAL A 40 -4.89 -1.17 -6.85
N LEU A 41 -6.21 -1.05 -7.03
CA LEU A 41 -7.18 -1.50 -6.03
C LEU A 41 -7.09 -3.01 -5.81
N SER A 42 -7.08 -3.82 -6.87
CA SER A 42 -6.99 -5.28 -6.73
C SER A 42 -5.66 -5.72 -6.12
N HIS A 43 -4.56 -5.06 -6.49
CA HIS A 43 -3.21 -5.44 -6.05
C HIS A 43 -2.87 -4.98 -4.64
N ILE A 44 -3.25 -3.76 -4.26
CA ILE A 44 -2.98 -3.21 -2.91
C ILE A 44 -4.04 -3.67 -1.90
N SER A 45 -5.25 -4.07 -2.33
CA SER A 45 -6.26 -4.60 -1.40
C SER A 45 -5.88 -5.96 -0.81
N GLY A 46 -4.87 -6.65 -1.38
CA GLY A 46 -4.29 -7.85 -0.80
C GLY A 46 -3.75 -7.60 0.61
N MET A 47 -4.20 -8.42 1.57
CA MET A 47 -3.88 -8.26 3.00
C MET A 47 -2.37 -8.22 3.27
N SER A 48 -1.58 -9.02 2.55
CA SER A 48 -0.11 -9.01 2.65
C SER A 48 0.53 -7.71 2.16
N ILE A 49 0.05 -7.11 1.06
CA ILE A 49 0.61 -5.86 0.51
C ILE A 49 0.27 -4.69 1.44
N LYS A 50 -0.97 -4.62 1.94
CA LYS A 50 -1.37 -3.66 2.97
C LYS A 50 -0.47 -3.75 4.20
N LYS A 51 -0.23 -4.96 4.75
CA LYS A 51 0.67 -5.15 5.90
C LYS A 51 2.08 -4.63 5.63
N GLN A 52 2.64 -4.92 4.45
CA GLN A 52 3.98 -4.46 4.09
C GLN A 52 4.06 -2.93 3.91
N LEU A 53 3.07 -2.31 3.24
CA LEU A 53 3.01 -0.86 3.08
C LEU A 53 2.85 -0.16 4.43
N THR A 54 1.95 -0.66 5.28
CA THR A 54 1.76 -0.15 6.64
C THR A 54 3.04 -0.28 7.47
N ALA A 55 3.75 -1.42 7.38
CA ALA A 55 5.02 -1.61 8.09
C ALA A 55 6.07 -0.55 7.69
N ILE A 56 6.14 -0.18 6.41
CA ILE A 56 7.06 0.88 5.93
C ILE A 56 6.63 2.25 6.43
N LEU A 57 5.33 2.55 6.40
CA LEU A 57 4.79 3.82 6.90
C LEU A 57 5.01 3.97 8.41
N VAL A 58 4.85 2.88 9.18
CA VAL A 58 5.10 2.82 10.62
C VAL A 58 6.60 2.92 10.92
N ALA A 59 7.45 2.18 10.21
CA ALA A 59 8.91 2.25 10.35
C ALA A 59 9.44 3.67 10.07
N ARG A 60 8.74 4.45 9.23
CA ARG A 60 9.05 5.86 8.96
C ARG A 60 8.52 6.83 10.03
N GLY A 61 7.58 6.40 10.88
CA GLY A 61 6.85 7.28 11.81
C GLY A 61 5.75 8.10 11.15
N ALA A 62 5.36 7.78 9.90
CA ALA A 62 4.28 8.45 9.17
C ALA A 62 2.91 7.78 9.38
N GLY A 63 2.90 6.51 9.81
CA GLY A 63 1.67 5.78 10.09
C GLY A 63 1.05 6.25 11.40
N GLN A 64 0.01 7.10 11.31
CA GLN A 64 -1.00 7.11 12.37
C GLN A 64 -1.56 5.69 12.45
N THR A 65 -1.48 5.09 13.64
CA THR A 65 -1.80 3.70 13.87
C THR A 65 -3.23 3.40 13.41
N PHE A 66 -3.36 2.69 12.30
CA PHE A 66 -4.51 1.85 12.04
C PHE A 66 -3.95 0.43 12.00
N ALA A 67 -3.35 0.01 13.13
CA ALA A 67 -3.37 -1.39 13.49
C ALA A 67 -4.84 -1.79 13.36
N ASN A 68 -5.16 -2.63 12.38
CA ASN A 68 -6.46 -3.25 12.39
C ASN A 68 -6.44 -4.09 13.66
N ASP A 69 -7.27 -3.64 14.59
CA ASP A 69 -7.79 -4.34 15.76
C ASP A 69 -8.45 -5.64 15.23
N ASP A 70 -7.63 -6.64 14.84
CA ASP A 70 -8.06 -7.96 14.38
C ASP A 70 -6.86 -8.93 14.49
N ASP A 71 -6.26 -8.95 15.69
CA ASP A 71 -5.51 -10.10 16.23
C ASP A 71 -6.11 -10.39 17.61
N ASP A 72 -7.45 -10.48 17.65
CA ASP A 72 -8.21 -11.03 18.76
C ASP A 72 -9.39 -11.80 18.15
N LEU A 73 -9.16 -13.08 17.89
CA LEU A 73 -10.16 -14.13 18.01
C LEU A 73 -9.39 -15.45 18.08
N GLU A 74 -8.87 -15.67 19.27
CA GLU A 74 -8.55 -16.98 19.81
C GLU A 74 -9.80 -17.87 19.79
N ALA A 75 -9.67 -19.08 19.24
CA ALA A 75 -10.40 -20.29 19.65
C ALA A 75 -9.69 -21.54 19.11
#